data_AF-A0A1B8NXQ6-F1
#
_entry.id   AF-A0A1B8NXQ6-F1
#
_cell.length_a   1.000
_cell.length_b   1.000
_cell.length_c   1.000
_cell.angle_alpha   90.00
_cell.angle_beta   90.00
_cell.angle_gamma   90.00
#
_symmetry.space_group_name_H-M   'P 1'
#
loop_
_entity.id
_entity.type
_entity.pdbx_description
1 polymer ?
#
loop_
_entity_poly.entity_id
_entity_poly.type
_entity_poly.pdbx_seq_one_letter_code
_entity_poly.pdbx_strand_id
1 'polypeptide(L)'
;MPVAETLYSVWNMALTAGLLGLLVLFFMLQKQPDKIVRLRVDSEDEQGKTAVDKSHQTPSDRIENSRWPTLFMGLLAAGYLLNKVVVQGFSINLNTIILVFLALGLLLHQNPASYLHAAEKAVHAARGIIIQFPLYAGIAGMMTSAGLVTQFSEAIISFATPATFPLLTFLSAGAVNFFIPSGGGQWAIQGPIMMEAAAALGLIRRKPSWRSPGEMAGPIRSSPSGRFRCWV
;
A
#
# COMPACT_ATOMS: atom_id res chain seq x y z
N MET A 1 -9.07 4.95 -14.50
CA MET A 1 -10.51 4.59 -14.51
C MET A 1 -11.07 4.96 -13.15
N PRO A 2 -12.33 5.41 -13.04
CA PRO A 2 -12.98 5.59 -11.75
C PRO A 2 -12.96 4.27 -10.98
N VAL A 3 -12.42 4.28 -9.76
CA VAL A 3 -12.27 3.07 -8.93
C VAL A 3 -13.62 2.36 -8.69
N ALA A 4 -14.71 3.15 -8.65
CA ALA A 4 -16.07 2.64 -8.52
C ALA A 4 -16.49 1.72 -9.67
N GLU A 5 -16.20 2.08 -10.93
CA GLU A 5 -16.61 1.26 -12.09
C GLU A 5 -15.86 -0.07 -12.17
N THR A 6 -14.62 -0.11 -11.70
CA THR A 6 -13.81 -1.33 -11.69
C THR A 6 -14.14 -2.24 -10.50
N LEU A 7 -14.40 -1.67 -9.31
CA LEU A 7 -14.70 -2.45 -8.11
C LEU A 7 -16.12 -3.05 -8.15
N TYR A 8 -17.10 -2.30 -8.66
CA TYR A 8 -18.50 -2.72 -8.73
C TYR A 8 -18.87 -3.39 -10.07
N SER A 9 -17.89 -3.83 -10.85
CA SER A 9 -18.15 -4.67 -12.01
C SER A 9 -18.80 -5.99 -11.56
N VAL A 10 -19.82 -6.43 -12.31
CA VAL A 10 -20.55 -7.69 -12.05
C VAL A 10 -19.57 -8.87 -11.98
N TRP A 11 -18.54 -8.88 -12.82
CA TRP A 11 -17.50 -9.90 -12.82
C TRP A 11 -16.68 -9.90 -11.53
N ASN A 12 -16.30 -8.73 -11.02
CA ASN A 12 -15.53 -8.62 -9.79
C ASN A 12 -16.36 -9.04 -8.56
N MET A 13 -17.64 -8.65 -8.53
CA MET A 13 -18.56 -9.08 -7.47
C MET A 13 -18.83 -10.58 -7.51
N ALA A 14 -19.04 -11.16 -8.70
CA ALA A 14 -19.24 -12.59 -8.86
C ALA A 14 -18.02 -13.41 -8.43
N LEU A 15 -16.81 -12.99 -8.82
CA LEU A 15 -15.56 -13.63 -8.40
C LEU A 15 -15.35 -13.52 -6.88
N THR A 16 -15.60 -12.35 -6.30
CA THR A 16 -15.46 -12.12 -4.86
C THR A 16 -16.46 -12.97 -4.07
N ALA A 17 -17.73 -13.00 -4.49
CA ALA A 17 -18.77 -13.82 -3.87
C ALA A 17 -18.48 -15.32 -4.03
N GLY A 18 -17.99 -15.73 -5.20
CA GLY A 18 -17.55 -17.11 -5.46
C GLY A 18 -16.40 -17.51 -4.53
N LEU A 19 -15.38 -16.67 -4.38
CA LEU A 19 -14.25 -16.92 -3.49
C LEU A 19 -14.70 -17.00 -2.02
N LEU A 20 -15.58 -16.10 -1.59
CA LEU A 20 -16.19 -16.14 -0.25
C LEU A 20 -16.99 -17.42 -0.04
N GLY A 21 -17.82 -17.81 -1.01
CA GLY A 21 -18.60 -19.04 -0.95
C GLY A 21 -17.70 -20.28 -0.88
N LEU A 22 -16.61 -20.30 -1.65
CA LEU A 22 -15.64 -21.39 -1.65
C LEU A 22 -14.86 -21.45 -0.32
N LEU A 23 -14.55 -20.30 0.28
CA LEU A 23 -13.92 -20.21 1.60
C LEU A 23 -14.87 -20.70 2.70
N VAL A 24 -16.15 -20.28 2.67
CA VAL A 24 -17.18 -20.78 3.60
C VAL A 24 -17.36 -22.29 3.42
N LEU A 25 -17.46 -22.78 2.19
CA LEU A 25 -17.56 -24.21 1.89
C LEU A 25 -16.33 -24.97 2.40
N PHE A 26 -15.13 -24.45 2.19
CA PHE A 26 -13.89 -25.02 2.70
C PHE A 26 -13.92 -25.13 4.23
N PHE A 27 -14.32 -24.07 4.94
CA PHE A 27 -14.47 -24.11 6.40
C PHE A 27 -15.61 -25.01 6.89
N MET A 28 -16.68 -25.19 6.11
CA MET A 28 -17.76 -26.14 6.44
C MET A 28 -17.36 -27.60 6.21
N LEU A 29 -16.51 -27.87 5.21
CA LEU A 29 -15.99 -29.21 4.91
C LEU A 29 -14.81 -29.60 5.82
N GLN A 30 -14.15 -28.62 6.45
CA GLN A 30 -13.06 -28.86 7.39
C GLN A 30 -13.63 -29.40 8.71
N LYS A 31 -13.58 -30.72 8.91
CA LYS A 31 -13.82 -31.33 10.23
C LYS A 31 -12.84 -30.74 11.23
N GLN A 32 -13.36 -30.08 12.27
CA GLN A 32 -12.52 -29.58 13.35
C GLN A 32 -11.86 -30.77 14.08
N PRO A 33 -10.56 -30.71 14.37
CA PRO A 33 -9.92 -31.73 15.19
C PRO A 33 -10.51 -31.70 16.61
N ASP A 34 -10.97 -32.87 17.11
CA ASP A 34 -11.63 -33.04 18.41
C ASP A 34 -10.79 -32.61 19.63
N LYS A 35 -9.53 -32.25 19.43
CA LYS A 35 -8.63 -31.74 20.47
C LYS A 35 -8.14 -30.35 20.11
N ILE A 36 -8.97 -29.35 20.40
CA ILE A 36 -8.54 -27.95 20.45
C ILE A 36 -7.67 -27.80 21.70
N VAL A 37 -6.36 -28.04 21.55
CA VAL A 37 -5.38 -27.59 22.55
C VAL A 37 -5.39 -26.07 22.46
N ARG A 38 -6.15 -25.43 23.35
CA ARG A 38 -6.05 -23.99 23.56
C ARG A 38 -4.61 -23.75 24.03
N LEU A 39 -3.77 -23.23 23.14
CA LEU A 39 -2.58 -22.51 23.55
C LEU A 39 -3.10 -21.40 24.47
N ARG A 40 -3.00 -21.63 25.78
CA ARG A 40 -2.84 -20.55 26.75
C ARG A 40 -1.58 -19.86 26.30
N VAL A 41 -1.73 -18.85 25.45
CA VAL A 41 -0.79 -17.76 25.44
C VAL A 41 -0.96 -17.19 26.84
N ASP A 42 -0.05 -17.56 27.73
CA ASP A 42 0.10 -16.85 28.98
C ASP A 42 0.11 -15.37 28.59
N SER A 43 -0.78 -14.64 29.23
CA SER A 43 -0.94 -13.20 29.09
C SER A 43 0.32 -12.50 29.60
N GLU A 44 1.46 -12.70 28.91
CA GLU A 44 2.66 -11.90 29.06
C GLU A 44 2.43 -10.48 28.52
N ASP A 45 1.36 -10.28 27.72
CA ASP A 45 0.93 -8.95 27.26
C ASP A 45 0.37 -8.04 28.38
N GLU A 46 0.13 -8.54 29.59
CA GLU A 46 -0.16 -7.69 30.76
C GLU A 46 1.12 -7.10 31.41
N GLN A 47 2.32 -7.37 30.87
CA GLN A 47 3.58 -6.82 31.39
C GLN A 47 3.91 -5.41 30.85
N GLY A 48 3.08 -4.86 29.96
CA GLY A 48 3.22 -3.49 29.45
C GLY A 48 2.60 -2.40 30.32
N LYS A 49 1.96 -2.74 31.46
CA LYS A 49 1.76 -1.75 32.53
C LYS A 49 3.10 -1.60 33.24
N THR A 50 4.05 -0.91 32.62
CA THR A 50 5.04 -0.18 33.41
C THR A 50 4.20 0.73 34.31
N ALA A 51 3.98 0.27 35.55
CA ALA A 51 3.58 1.13 36.63
C ALA A 51 4.73 2.12 36.75
N VAL A 52 4.65 3.21 35.98
CA VAL A 52 5.60 4.31 36.03
C VAL A 52 5.60 4.73 37.48
N ASP A 53 6.73 4.50 38.14
CA ASP A 53 6.95 4.90 39.52
C ASP A 53 6.62 6.39 39.62
N LYS A 54 5.48 6.69 40.25
CA LYS A 54 4.93 8.05 40.31
C LYS A 54 5.79 8.97 41.17
N SER A 55 6.85 8.46 41.80
CA SER A 55 7.71 9.19 42.73
C SER A 55 8.69 10.15 42.04
N HIS A 56 9.08 9.90 40.77
CA HIS A 56 10.07 10.71 40.03
C HIS A 56 9.71 10.91 38.55
N GLN A 57 8.54 11.46 38.24
CA GLN A 57 8.17 11.75 36.85
C GLN A 57 8.85 13.04 36.36
N THR A 58 9.62 12.95 35.28
CA THR A 58 10.09 14.13 34.55
C THR A 58 8.89 14.81 33.86
N PRO A 59 8.96 16.12 33.54
CA PRO A 59 7.90 16.78 32.78
C PRO A 59 7.61 16.10 31.43
N SER A 60 8.62 15.46 30.83
CA SER A 60 8.48 14.65 29.62
C SER A 60 7.61 13.41 29.85
N ASP A 61 7.85 12.65 30.92
CA ASP A 61 7.09 11.43 31.26
C ASP A 61 5.60 11.74 31.51
N ARG A 62 5.31 12.94 32.02
CA ARG A 62 3.94 13.40 32.29
C ARG A 62 3.16 13.73 31.01
N ILE A 63 3.84 14.24 29.98
CA ILE A 63 3.24 14.49 28.66
C ILE A 63 3.02 13.16 27.93
N GLU A 64 3.99 12.26 28.01
CA GLU A 64 3.96 10.95 27.36
C GLU A 64 2.91 9.99 27.93
N ASN A 65 2.55 10.16 29.22
CA ASN A 65 1.44 9.44 29.85
C ASN A 65 0.10 10.17 29.77
N SER A 66 0.06 11.39 29.24
CA SER A 66 -1.18 12.18 29.10
C SER A 66 -1.95 11.81 27.84
N ARG A 67 -3.28 11.88 27.90
CA ARG A 67 -4.17 11.71 26.74
C ARG A 67 -4.21 12.93 25.82
N TRP A 68 -3.76 14.09 26.31
CA TRP A 68 -3.86 15.35 25.57
C TRP A 68 -3.16 15.33 24.22
N PRO A 69 -1.90 14.85 24.08
CA PRO A 69 -1.21 14.86 22.79
C PRO A 69 -1.86 13.93 21.76
N THR A 70 -2.24 12.71 22.16
CA THR A 70 -2.91 11.74 21.26
C THR A 70 -4.29 12.22 20.86
N LEU A 71 -5.06 12.79 21.78
CA LEU A 71 -6.38 13.33 21.49
C LEU A 71 -6.29 14.54 20.54
N PHE A 72 -5.37 15.48 20.80
CA PHE A 72 -5.19 16.66 19.97
C PHE A 72 -4.80 16.29 18.54
N MET A 73 -3.79 15.41 18.36
CA MET A 73 -3.39 14.99 17.02
C MET A 73 -4.43 14.11 16.33
N GLY A 74 -5.10 13.22 17.07
CA GLY A 74 -6.19 12.41 16.54
C GLY A 74 -7.36 13.27 16.03
N LEU A 75 -7.74 14.31 16.79
CA LEU A 75 -8.78 15.27 16.38
C LEU A 75 -8.36 16.12 15.19
N LEU A 76 -7.10 16.54 15.10
CA LEU A 76 -6.59 17.27 13.94
C LEU A 76 -6.67 16.40 12.67
N ALA A 77 -6.21 15.15 12.75
CA ALA A 77 -6.29 14.20 11.64
C ALA A 77 -7.74 13.89 11.24
N ALA A 78 -8.63 13.68 12.21
CA ALA A 78 -10.05 13.48 11.97
C ALA A 78 -10.72 14.72 11.37
N GLY A 79 -10.39 15.92 11.85
CA GLY A 79 -10.89 17.19 11.33
C GLY A 79 -10.48 17.42 9.88
N TYR A 80 -9.22 17.12 9.53
CA TYR A 80 -8.76 17.15 8.14
C TYR A 80 -9.54 16.16 7.26
N LEU A 81 -9.76 14.93 7.74
CA LEU A 81 -10.54 13.93 7.01
C LEU A 81 -11.98 14.40 6.76
N LEU A 82 -12.64 14.96 7.78
CA LEU A 82 -13.98 15.52 7.67
C LEU A 82 -14.01 16.67 6.67
N ASN A 83 -13.08 17.62 6.78
CA ASN A 83 -12.99 18.74 5.83
C ASN A 83 -12.79 18.24 4.39
N LYS A 84 -11.91 17.26 4.19
CA LYS A 84 -11.67 16.66 2.89
C LYS A 84 -12.94 16.04 2.30
N VAL A 85 -13.70 15.29 3.10
CA VAL A 85 -14.95 14.66 2.65
C VAL A 85 -16.01 15.70 2.32
N VAL A 86 -16.13 16.78 3.10
CA VAL A 86 -17.11 17.85 2.87
C VAL A 86 -16.77 18.69 1.63
N VAL A 87 -15.50 19.07 1.45
CA VAL A 87 -15.07 19.99 0.38
C VAL A 87 -14.80 19.28 -0.94
N GLN A 88 -14.14 18.12 -0.90
CA GLN A 88 -13.68 17.40 -2.10
C GLN A 88 -14.54 16.17 -2.43
N GLY A 89 -15.53 15.86 -1.59
CA GLY A 89 -16.33 14.65 -1.68
C GLY A 89 -15.61 13.41 -1.13
N PHE A 90 -16.33 12.29 -1.09
CA PHE A 90 -15.79 11.03 -0.61
C PHE A 90 -14.86 10.39 -1.65
N SER A 91 -13.54 10.51 -1.42
CA SER A 91 -12.50 9.93 -2.27
C SER A 91 -11.58 9.01 -1.45
N ILE A 92 -11.68 7.71 -1.73
CA ILE A 92 -10.81 6.70 -1.14
C ILE A 92 -9.52 6.62 -1.95
N ASN A 93 -8.43 7.03 -1.31
CA ASN A 93 -7.06 6.84 -1.79
C ASN A 93 -6.23 6.27 -0.63
N LEU A 94 -5.07 5.68 -0.93
CA LEU A 94 -4.11 5.18 0.04
C LEU A 94 -3.80 6.20 1.14
N ASN A 95 -3.58 7.48 0.78
CA ASN A 95 -3.34 8.54 1.76
C ASN A 95 -4.53 8.77 2.70
N THR A 96 -5.76 8.71 2.17
CA THR A 96 -6.97 8.84 3.00
C THR A 96 -7.08 7.66 3.96
N ILE A 97 -6.82 6.44 3.48
CA ILE A 97 -6.87 5.21 4.30
C ILE A 97 -5.80 5.25 5.41
N ILE A 98 -4.56 5.58 5.08
CA ILE A 98 -3.47 5.73 6.06
C ILE A 98 -3.86 6.74 7.13
N LEU A 99 -4.40 7.89 6.72
CA LEU A 99 -4.80 8.93 7.65
C LEU A 99 -5.98 8.51 8.53
N VAL A 100 -6.94 7.73 8.00
CA VAL A 100 -8.03 7.14 8.79
C VAL A 100 -7.47 6.20 9.85
N PHE A 101 -6.56 5.29 9.49
CA PHE A 101 -5.94 4.39 10.48
C PHE A 101 -5.10 5.15 11.51
N LEU A 102 -4.39 6.20 11.11
CA LEU A 102 -3.65 7.06 12.03
C LEU A 102 -4.60 7.78 13.00
N ALA A 103 -5.67 8.39 12.49
CA ALA A 103 -6.66 9.10 13.32
C ALA A 103 -7.33 8.15 14.31
N LEU A 104 -7.77 6.98 13.84
CA LEU A 104 -8.37 5.96 14.70
C LEU A 104 -7.36 5.45 15.73
N GLY A 105 -6.13 5.12 15.31
CA GLY A 105 -5.07 4.66 16.20
C GLY A 105 -4.80 5.65 17.33
N LEU A 106 -4.68 6.95 17.03
CA LEU A 106 -4.46 7.99 18.03
C LEU A 106 -5.68 8.22 18.95
N LEU A 107 -6.90 8.19 18.41
CA LEU A 107 -8.12 8.43 19.20
C LEU A 107 -8.47 7.27 20.14
N LEU A 108 -8.16 6.03 19.73
CA LEU A 108 -8.44 4.81 20.48
C LEU A 108 -7.41 4.57 21.61
N HIS A 109 -6.19 5.09 21.49
CA HIS A 109 -5.15 4.93 22.53
C HIS A 109 -5.25 6.01 23.62
N GLN A 110 -4.93 5.62 24.85
CA GLN A 110 -5.08 6.51 26.01
C GLN A 110 -3.95 7.54 26.12
N ASN A 111 -2.72 7.20 25.72
CA ASN A 111 -1.58 8.10 25.78
C ASN A 111 -0.53 7.72 24.70
N PRO A 112 0.42 8.63 24.39
CA PRO A 112 1.50 8.36 23.44
C PRO A 112 2.30 7.08 23.73
N ALA A 113 2.61 6.80 25.00
CA ALA A 113 3.36 5.60 25.39
C ALA A 113 2.65 4.31 24.98
N SER A 114 1.34 4.22 25.24
CA SER A 114 0.51 3.06 24.88
C SER A 114 0.42 2.89 23.36
N TYR A 115 0.31 3.99 22.61
CA TYR A 115 0.34 3.94 21.14
C TYR A 115 1.69 3.46 20.62
N LEU A 116 2.80 3.94 21.19
CA LEU A 116 4.15 3.53 20.80
C LEU A 116 4.37 2.04 21.06
N HIS A 117 3.97 1.53 22.23
CA HIS A 117 4.10 0.11 22.56
C HIS A 117 3.26 -0.79 21.62
N ALA A 118 2.04 -0.36 21.28
CA ALA A 118 1.23 -1.05 20.28
C ALA A 118 1.89 -1.02 18.89
N ALA A 119 2.49 0.10 18.52
CA ALA A 119 3.22 0.25 17.26
C ALA A 119 4.46 -0.64 17.20
N GLU A 120 5.24 -0.76 18.29
CA GLU A 120 6.39 -1.66 18.39
C GLU A 120 6.00 -3.12 18.15
N LYS A 121 4.91 -3.57 18.79
CA LYS A 121 4.38 -4.93 18.57
C LYS A 121 3.95 -5.14 17.12
N ALA A 122 3.29 -4.15 16.52
CA ALA A 122 2.90 -4.19 15.11
C ALA A 122 4.11 -4.21 14.17
N VAL A 123 5.17 -3.45 14.46
CA VAL A 123 6.42 -3.43 13.70
C VAL A 123 7.12 -4.78 13.76
N HIS A 124 7.15 -5.44 14.93
CA HIS A 124 7.68 -6.80 15.06
C HIS A 124 6.94 -7.80 14.17
N ALA A 125 5.61 -7.71 14.10
CA ALA A 125 4.81 -8.51 13.18
C ALA A 125 5.05 -8.15 11.70
N ALA A 126 5.29 -6.87 11.40
CA ALA A 126 5.48 -6.35 10.04
C ALA A 126 6.95 -6.32 9.57
N ARG A 127 7.92 -6.79 10.36
CA ARG A 127 9.37 -6.68 10.08
C ARG A 127 9.78 -7.15 8.68
N GLY A 128 9.18 -8.24 8.20
CA GLY A 128 9.48 -8.78 6.87
C GLY A 128 9.06 -7.82 5.76
N ILE A 129 7.88 -7.21 5.89
CA ILE A 129 7.35 -6.23 4.94
C ILE A 129 8.17 -4.94 4.96
N ILE A 130 8.58 -4.49 6.16
CA ILE A 130 9.40 -3.28 6.34
C ILE A 130 10.73 -3.39 5.61
N ILE A 131 11.38 -4.56 5.63
CA ILE A 131 12.64 -4.79 4.91
C ILE A 131 12.39 -4.99 3.41
N GLN A 132 11.30 -5.67 3.06
CA GLN A 132 10.98 -6.03 1.68
C GLN A 132 10.64 -4.82 0.80
N PHE A 133 9.87 -3.84 1.30
CA PHE A 133 9.43 -2.70 0.50
C PHE A 133 10.57 -1.80 0.01
N PRO A 134 11.54 -1.36 0.84
CA PRO A 134 12.68 -0.57 0.38
C PRO A 134 13.54 -1.33 -0.63
N LEU A 135 13.74 -2.64 -0.45
CA LEU A 135 14.51 -3.46 -1.37
C LEU A 135 13.83 -3.56 -2.75
N TYR A 136 12.52 -3.83 -2.76
CA TYR A 136 11.76 -3.87 -4.01
C TYR A 136 11.66 -2.51 -4.68
N ALA A 137 11.48 -1.43 -3.91
CA ALA A 137 11.53 -0.07 -4.45
C ALA A 137 12.91 0.25 -5.05
N GLY A 138 14.00 -0.21 -4.42
CA GLY A 138 15.36 -0.08 -4.94
C GLY A 138 15.57 -0.81 -6.27
N ILE A 139 15.12 -2.06 -6.37
CA ILE A 139 15.20 -2.85 -7.61
C ILE A 139 14.34 -2.22 -8.71
N ALA A 140 13.09 -1.85 -8.39
CA ALA A 140 12.19 -1.17 -9.32
C ALA A 140 12.79 0.15 -9.81
N GLY A 141 13.44 0.91 -8.93
CA GLY A 141 14.18 2.13 -9.27
C GLY A 141 15.33 1.87 -10.23
N MET A 142 16.17 0.86 -9.95
CA MET A 142 17.26 0.45 -10.85
C MET A 142 16.74 0.00 -12.22
N MET A 143 15.70 -0.84 -12.25
CA MET A 143 15.06 -1.29 -13.49
C MET A 143 14.50 -0.13 -14.32
N THR A 144 13.91 0.86 -13.66
CA THR A 144 13.40 2.07 -14.32
C THR A 144 14.55 2.89 -14.89
N SER A 145 15.62 3.12 -14.12
CA SER A 145 16.79 3.87 -14.59
C SER A 145 17.54 3.18 -15.73
N ALA A 146 17.53 1.84 -15.75
CA ALA A 146 18.16 1.04 -16.79
C ALA A 146 17.32 0.94 -18.08
N GLY A 147 16.11 1.50 -18.11
CA GLY A 147 15.18 1.37 -19.24
C GLY A 147 14.65 -0.07 -19.43
N LEU A 148 14.79 -0.93 -18.41
CA LEU A 148 14.30 -2.31 -18.49
C LEU A 148 12.77 -2.36 -18.45
N VAL A 149 12.13 -1.43 -17.73
CA VAL A 149 10.66 -1.34 -17.65
C VAL A 149 10.06 -1.11 -19.04
N THR A 150 10.64 -0.24 -19.86
CA THR A 150 10.17 0.04 -21.22
C THR A 150 10.42 -1.15 -22.15
N GLN A 151 11.60 -1.76 -22.11
CA GLN A 151 11.91 -2.96 -22.92
C GLN A 151 10.97 -4.15 -22.61
N PHE A 152 10.71 -4.43 -21.33
CA PHE A 152 9.75 -5.49 -20.97
C PHE A 152 8.32 -5.14 -21.39
N SER A 153 7.93 -3.87 -21.27
CA SER A 153 6.62 -3.41 -21.72
C SER A 153 6.46 -3.57 -23.23
N GLU A 154 7.46 -3.19 -24.03
CA GLU A 154 7.48 -3.38 -25.49
C GLU A 154 7.39 -4.86 -25.88
N ALA A 155 8.12 -5.73 -25.19
CA ALA A 155 8.02 -7.17 -25.38
C ALA A 155 6.59 -7.69 -25.15
N ILE A 156 5.93 -7.25 -24.07
CA ILE A 156 4.53 -7.60 -23.81
C ILE A 156 3.61 -7.04 -24.90
N ILE A 157 3.79 -5.78 -25.29
CA ILE A 157 2.97 -5.13 -26.34
C ILE A 157 3.10 -5.88 -27.68
N SER A 158 4.29 -6.38 -28.00
CA SER A 158 4.53 -7.13 -29.25
C SER A 158 3.73 -8.43 -29.36
N PHE A 159 3.35 -9.02 -28.22
CA PHE A 159 2.61 -10.27 -28.16
C PHE A 159 1.13 -10.08 -27.78
N ALA A 160 0.81 -9.02 -27.03
CA ALA A 160 -0.51 -8.79 -26.47
C ALA A 160 -1.36 -7.84 -27.33
N THR A 161 -2.63 -8.21 -27.52
CA THR A 161 -3.67 -7.34 -28.10
C THR A 161 -4.54 -6.76 -26.99
N PRO A 162 -5.30 -5.67 -27.22
CA PRO A 162 -6.21 -5.13 -26.20
C PRO A 162 -7.20 -6.15 -25.62
N ALA A 163 -7.61 -7.15 -26.40
CA ALA A 163 -8.50 -8.22 -25.96
C ALA A 163 -7.78 -9.33 -25.16
N THR A 164 -6.53 -9.66 -25.52
CA THR A 164 -5.76 -10.72 -24.85
C THR A 164 -4.93 -10.22 -23.66
N PHE A 165 -4.69 -8.90 -23.58
CA PHE A 165 -3.88 -8.28 -22.54
C PHE A 165 -4.37 -8.58 -21.12
N PRO A 166 -5.66 -8.45 -20.76
CA PRO A 166 -6.12 -8.76 -19.40
C PRO A 166 -5.87 -10.23 -19.00
N LEU A 167 -6.04 -11.16 -19.93
CA LEU A 167 -5.79 -12.59 -19.70
C LEU A 167 -4.29 -12.87 -19.51
N LEU A 168 -3.43 -12.29 -20.35
CA LEU A 168 -1.98 -12.46 -20.25
C LEU A 168 -1.42 -11.82 -18.97
N THR A 169 -1.92 -10.63 -18.59
CA THR A 169 -1.58 -10.01 -17.32
C THR A 169 -2.03 -10.86 -16.14
N PHE A 170 -3.22 -11.47 -16.20
CA PHE A 170 -3.69 -12.38 -15.15
C PHE A 170 -2.81 -13.62 -15.00
N LEU A 171 -2.47 -14.29 -16.11
CA LEU A 171 -1.60 -15.47 -16.09
C LEU A 171 -0.17 -15.13 -15.64
N SER A 172 0.37 -14.00 -16.12
CA SER A 172 1.67 -13.50 -15.68
C SER A 172 1.66 -13.15 -14.19
N ALA A 173 0.59 -12.50 -13.71
CA ALA A 173 0.40 -12.22 -12.29
C ALA A 173 0.31 -13.50 -11.45
N GLY A 174 -0.38 -14.54 -11.94
CA GLY A 174 -0.41 -15.85 -11.30
C GLY A 174 0.97 -16.50 -11.21
N ALA A 175 1.74 -16.48 -12.30
CA ALA A 175 3.11 -17.00 -12.34
C ALA A 175 4.03 -16.26 -11.37
N VAL A 176 3.99 -14.92 -11.37
CA VAL A 176 4.79 -14.09 -10.45
C VAL A 176 4.39 -14.31 -8.99
N ASN A 177 3.11 -14.54 -8.70
CA ASN A 177 2.61 -14.77 -7.34
C ASN A 177 3.22 -16.04 -6.69
N PHE A 178 3.58 -17.07 -7.47
CA PHE A 178 4.33 -18.22 -6.94
C PHE A 178 5.73 -17.86 -6.41
N PHE A 179 6.38 -16.85 -7.01
CA PHE A 179 7.72 -16.40 -6.62
C PHE A 179 7.67 -15.24 -5.61
N ILE A 180 6.60 -14.43 -5.67
CA ILE A 180 6.40 -13.25 -4.85
C ILE A 180 4.98 -13.33 -4.26
N PRO A 181 4.78 -14.10 -3.17
CA PRO A 181 3.45 -14.31 -2.58
C PRO A 181 2.91 -13.08 -1.84
N SER A 182 3.66 -11.97 -1.81
CA SER A 182 3.23 -10.71 -1.21
C SER A 182 2.60 -9.79 -2.25
N GLY A 183 1.32 -9.45 -2.08
CA GLY A 183 0.59 -8.60 -3.03
C GLY A 183 1.23 -7.21 -3.24
N GLY A 184 1.79 -6.62 -2.17
CA GLY A 184 2.51 -5.34 -2.27
C GLY A 184 3.83 -5.45 -3.02
N GLY A 185 4.57 -6.55 -2.85
CA GLY A 185 5.83 -6.78 -3.55
C GLY A 185 5.61 -7.08 -5.04
N GLN A 186 4.59 -7.88 -5.34
CA GLN A 186 4.17 -8.13 -6.71
C GLN A 186 3.81 -6.84 -7.44
N TRP A 187 3.02 -5.95 -6.79
CA TRP A 187 2.66 -4.68 -7.38
C TRP A 187 3.87 -3.78 -7.62
N ALA A 188 4.84 -3.73 -6.70
CA ALA A 188 6.02 -2.88 -6.82
C ALA A 188 6.87 -3.19 -8.06
N ILE A 189 6.90 -4.45 -8.49
CA ILE A 189 7.72 -4.90 -9.62
C ILE A 189 6.90 -4.99 -10.91
N GLN A 190 5.72 -5.61 -10.86
CA GLN A 190 4.90 -5.88 -12.04
C GLN A 190 3.98 -4.71 -12.42
N GLY A 191 3.53 -3.94 -11.43
CA GLY A 191 2.56 -2.85 -11.60
C GLY A 191 3.00 -1.79 -12.62
N PRO A 192 4.19 -1.18 -12.49
CA PRO A 192 4.67 -0.17 -13.44
C PRO A 192 4.74 -0.68 -14.88
N ILE A 193 5.27 -1.90 -15.08
CA ILE A 193 5.40 -2.54 -16.40
C ILE A 193 4.01 -2.75 -17.03
N MET A 194 3.06 -3.30 -16.26
CA MET A 194 1.71 -3.54 -16.77
C MET A 194 0.93 -2.24 -17.01
N MET A 195 1.14 -1.21 -16.19
CA MET A 195 0.52 0.10 -16.40
C MET A 195 1.04 0.79 -17.67
N GLU A 196 2.34 0.67 -17.95
CA GLU A 196 2.94 1.22 -19.17
C GLU A 196 2.45 0.49 -20.42
N ALA A 197 2.44 -0.84 -20.41
CA ALA A 197 1.89 -1.64 -21.50
C ALA A 197 0.39 -1.37 -21.74
N ALA A 198 -0.40 -1.28 -20.67
CA ALA A 198 -1.84 -0.95 -20.77
C ALA A 198 -2.08 0.46 -21.34
N ALA A 199 -1.24 1.43 -20.98
CA ALA A 199 -1.32 2.78 -21.54
C ALA A 199 -0.94 2.80 -23.03
N ALA A 200 0.08 2.04 -23.44
CA ALA A 200 0.50 1.92 -24.83
C ALA A 200 -0.57 1.25 -25.72
N LEU A 201 -1.30 0.27 -25.19
CA LEU A 201 -2.42 -0.39 -25.85
C LEU A 201 -3.73 0.43 -25.84
N GLY A 202 -3.72 1.64 -25.26
CA GLY A 202 -4.89 2.52 -25.18
C GLY A 202 -5.96 2.07 -24.18
N LEU A 203 -5.66 1.07 -23.34
CA LEU A 203 -6.59 0.53 -22.34
C LEU A 203 -6.76 1.48 -21.14
N ILE A 204 -5.74 2.30 -20.83
CA ILE A 204 -5.77 3.26 -19.72
C ILE A 204 -5.30 4.63 -20.22
N ARG A 205 -5.98 5.70 -19.80
CA ARG A 205 -5.57 7.08 -20.10
C ARG A 205 -4.27 7.42 -19.35
N ARG A 206 -3.16 7.57 -20.08
CA ARG A 206 -1.86 7.99 -19.53
C ARG A 206 -2.00 9.42 -18.96
N LYS A 207 -1.83 9.60 -17.65
CA LYS A 207 -1.68 10.95 -17.07
C LYS A 207 -0.26 11.45 -17.36
N PRO A 208 -0.05 12.74 -17.70
CA PRO A 208 1.26 13.26 -18.11
C PRO A 208 2.34 13.23 -17.01
N SER A 209 1.99 13.00 -15.74
CA SER A 209 2.91 13.04 -14.60
C SER A 209 3.86 11.83 -14.47
N TRP A 210 3.75 10.83 -15.35
CA TRP A 210 4.56 9.59 -15.30
C TRP A 210 5.78 9.60 -16.23
N ARG A 211 6.02 10.68 -16.99
CA ARG A 211 7.32 10.86 -17.68
C ARG A 211 8.33 11.41 -16.68
N SER A 212 9.44 10.72 -16.48
CA SER A 212 10.64 11.33 -15.92
C SER A 212 10.96 12.60 -16.72
N PRO A 213 11.32 13.72 -16.08
CA PRO A 213 11.52 15.00 -16.75
C PRO A 213 12.48 14.99 -17.97
N GLY A 214 13.32 13.96 -18.10
CA GLY A 214 14.29 13.81 -19.19
C GLY A 214 13.76 13.30 -20.53
N GLU A 215 12.56 12.70 -20.59
CA GLU A 215 12.01 12.14 -21.86
C GLU A 215 11.09 13.10 -22.63
N MET A 216 11.06 14.37 -22.24
CA MET A 216 10.37 15.43 -23.00
C MET A 216 11.16 15.87 -24.24
N ALA A 217 12.39 15.40 -24.44
CA ALA A 217 13.24 15.79 -25.56
C ALA A 217 13.27 14.71 -26.67
N GLY A 218 12.18 14.62 -27.44
CA GLY A 218 12.26 14.12 -28.82
C GLY A 218 12.87 15.19 -29.75
N PRO A 219 13.42 14.81 -30.92
CA PRO A 219 14.39 15.63 -31.64
C PRO A 219 13.73 16.88 -32.23
N ILE A 220 13.92 18.02 -31.57
CA ILE A 220 13.64 19.32 -32.16
C ILE A 220 14.79 19.63 -33.12
N ARG A 221 14.42 19.71 -34.40
CA ARG A 221 15.23 20.19 -35.51
C ARG A 221 16.06 21.43 -35.14
N SER A 222 17.37 21.32 -35.34
CA SER A 222 18.35 22.35 -35.76
C SER A 222 18.48 23.70 -35.00
N SER A 223 19.66 23.85 -34.38
CA SER A 223 20.54 25.05 -34.33
C SER A 223 20.33 26.12 -33.22
N PRO A 224 21.35 26.93 -32.86
CA PRO A 224 22.12 26.70 -31.63
C PRO A 224 22.21 27.96 -30.75
N SER A 225 22.14 27.81 -29.43
CA SER A 225 22.89 28.66 -28.50
C SER A 225 22.70 28.16 -27.08
N GLY A 226 23.83 27.88 -26.44
CA GLY A 226 23.88 27.21 -25.15
C GLY A 226 23.32 28.06 -24.01
N ARG A 227 22.70 27.37 -23.05
CA ARG A 227 22.94 27.62 -21.63
C ARG A 227 22.50 26.40 -20.82
N PHE A 228 23.50 25.66 -20.31
CA PHE A 228 23.32 24.68 -19.25
C PHE A 228 22.74 25.37 -18.01
N ARG A 229 21.70 24.77 -17.40
CA ARG A 229 21.35 25.00 -15.99
C ARG A 229 21.07 23.66 -15.31
N CYS A 230 22.02 23.24 -14.48
CA CYS A 230 21.85 22.29 -13.38
C CYS A 230 20.93 22.87 -12.31
N TRP A 231 20.06 22.05 -11.71
CA TRP A 231 19.52 22.13 -10.35
C TRP A 231 19.16 20.69 -9.95
N VAL A 232 19.89 20.06 -9.00
CA VAL A 232 19.63 19.98 -7.55
C VAL A 232 18.21 19.52 -7.24
#